data_AF-A0A6B9THR3-F1
#
_entry.id   AF-A0A6B9THR3-F1
#
_cell.length_a   1.000
_cell.length_b   1.000
_cell.length_c   1.000
_cell.angle_alpha   90.00
_cell.angle_beta   90.00
_cell.angle_gamma   90.00
#
_symmetry.space_group_name_H-M   'P 1'
#
loop_
_entity.id
_entity.type
_entity.pdbx_description
1 polymer ?
#
loop_
_entity_poly.entity_id
_entity_poly.type
_entity_poly.pdbx_seq_one_letter_code
_entity_poly.pdbx_strand_id
1 'polypeptide(L)'
;MMKLHRIAGEIMGYFEAFEGSRPALDSKEILIVRGMSRKRMNIEDMGRELDGLIEKLGAEELELISEEGTALIGVMDEQIRSCVEVGTETDIGGIHRLKEALEDMNFSVDYRLCMTEDTGLFVVLYRDRSGVGPCFVEVVVSDISD
;
A
#
# COMPACT_ATOMS: atom_id res chain seq x y z
N MET A 1 4.91 -15.05 -8.07
CA MET A 1 3.45 -15.24 -7.88
C MET A 1 3.04 -15.72 -6.47
N MET A 2 3.38 -16.93 -5.98
CA MET A 2 2.98 -17.38 -4.61
C MET A 2 3.52 -16.47 -3.49
N LYS A 3 4.71 -15.88 -3.68
CA LYS A 3 5.34 -14.96 -2.72
C LYS A 3 4.54 -13.67 -2.52
N LEU A 4 4.18 -12.97 -3.61
CA LEU A 4 3.39 -11.73 -3.55
C LEU A 4 2.04 -11.96 -2.83
N HIS A 5 1.36 -13.05 -3.17
CA HIS A 5 0.08 -13.43 -2.57
C HIS A 5 0.22 -13.75 -1.07
N ARG A 6 1.31 -14.41 -0.68
CA ARG A 6 1.59 -14.70 0.73
C ARG A 6 1.77 -13.40 1.53
N ILE A 7 2.61 -12.50 1.04
CA ILE A 7 2.90 -11.22 1.72
C ILE A 7 1.63 -10.37 1.78
N ALA A 8 0.89 -10.24 0.67
CA ALA A 8 -0.40 -9.56 0.67
C ALA A 8 -1.37 -10.20 1.67
N GLY A 9 -1.46 -11.54 1.73
CA GLY A 9 -2.28 -12.26 2.69
C GLY A 9 -1.90 -12.00 4.15
N GLU A 10 -0.61 -11.90 4.45
CA GLU A 10 -0.10 -11.57 5.78
C GLU A 10 -0.47 -10.14 6.20
N ILE A 11 -0.33 -9.17 5.28
CA ILE A 11 -0.72 -7.76 5.52
C ILE A 11 -2.23 -7.62 5.70
N MET A 12 -3.00 -8.21 4.78
CA MET A 12 -4.47 -8.21 4.87
C MET A 12 -4.96 -8.91 6.13
N GLY A 13 -4.27 -9.97 6.56
CA GLY A 13 -4.54 -10.66 7.83
C GLY A 13 -4.21 -9.83 9.06
N TYR A 14 -3.09 -9.09 9.06
CA TYR A 14 -2.71 -8.20 10.15
C TYR A 14 -3.76 -7.11 10.42
N PHE A 15 -4.41 -6.61 9.37
CA PHE A 15 -5.46 -5.61 9.46
C PHE A 15 -6.89 -6.18 9.47
N GLU A 16 -7.08 -7.50 9.48
CA GLU A 16 -8.40 -8.14 9.37
C GLU A 16 -9.22 -7.62 8.15
N ALA A 17 -8.54 -7.40 7.02
CA ALA A 17 -9.05 -6.67 5.86
C ALA A 17 -9.65 -7.54 4.75
N PHE A 18 -10.20 -8.70 5.09
CA PHE A 18 -10.72 -9.67 4.10
C PHE A 18 -12.09 -9.31 3.52
N GLU A 19 -12.82 -8.38 4.15
CA GLU A 19 -14.15 -8.02 3.67
C GLU A 19 -14.04 -7.25 2.35
N GLY A 20 -14.65 -7.82 1.31
CA GLY A 20 -14.58 -7.28 -0.04
C GLY A 20 -13.17 -7.31 -0.65
N SER A 21 -12.22 -8.06 -0.04
CA SER A 21 -10.85 -8.10 -0.52
C SER A 21 -10.78 -8.72 -1.91
N ARG A 22 -10.26 -7.97 -2.88
CA ARG A 22 -10.07 -8.45 -4.25
C ARG A 22 -8.78 -7.87 -4.83
N PRO A 23 -8.06 -8.62 -5.68
CA PRO A 23 -7.00 -8.04 -6.48
C PRO A 23 -7.58 -6.94 -7.39
N ALA A 24 -6.99 -5.75 -7.31
CA ALA A 24 -7.20 -4.68 -8.28
C ALA A 24 -6.29 -4.87 -9.50
N LEU A 25 -5.11 -5.45 -9.29
CA LEU A 25 -4.15 -5.84 -10.30
C LEU A 25 -3.40 -7.08 -9.79
N ASP A 26 -3.23 -8.08 -10.63
CA ASP A 26 -2.52 -9.33 -10.28
C ASP A 26 -1.67 -9.76 -11.48
N SER A 27 -0.36 -9.56 -11.35
CA SER A 27 0.62 -9.93 -12.34
C SER A 27 1.73 -10.78 -11.71
N LYS A 28 2.70 -11.19 -12.54
CA LYS A 28 3.85 -11.96 -12.04
C LYS A 28 4.72 -11.14 -11.08
N GLU A 29 4.86 -9.85 -11.36
CA GLU A 29 5.81 -8.92 -10.74
C GLU A 29 5.14 -7.98 -9.74
N ILE A 30 3.83 -7.74 -9.86
CA ILE A 30 3.12 -6.83 -8.98
C ILE A 30 1.71 -7.32 -8.64
N LEU A 31 1.32 -7.11 -7.39
CA LEU A 31 0.00 -7.44 -6.88
C LEU A 31 -0.54 -6.24 -6.10
N ILE A 32 -1.72 -5.75 -6.49
CA ILE A 32 -2.46 -4.71 -5.79
C ILE A 32 -3.72 -5.34 -5.21
N VAL A 33 -3.88 -5.29 -3.89
CA VAL A 33 -5.06 -5.79 -3.19
C VAL A 33 -5.67 -4.67 -2.37
N ARG A 34 -6.99 -4.51 -2.47
CA ARG A 34 -7.77 -3.62 -1.62
C ARG A 34 -8.76 -4.43 -0.82
N GLY A 35 -8.98 -4.07 0.44
CA GLY A 35 -10.04 -4.63 1.27
C GLY A 35 -10.49 -3.70 2.40
N MET A 36 -11.58 -4.08 3.05
CA MET A 36 -12.15 -3.35 4.18
C MET A 36 -11.72 -4.02 5.49
N SER A 37 -11.07 -3.25 6.36
CA SER A 37 -10.64 -3.69 7.69
C SER A 37 -11.82 -3.76 8.65
N ARG A 38 -11.91 -4.89 9.38
CA ARG A 38 -12.80 -5.04 10.54
C ARG A 38 -12.11 -4.71 11.86
N LYS A 39 -10.80 -4.49 11.83
CA LYS A 39 -10.00 -4.13 12.99
C LYS A 39 -10.49 -2.78 13.52
N ARG A 40 -10.70 -2.69 14.84
CA ARG A 40 -10.99 -1.42 15.49
C ARG A 40 -9.72 -0.59 15.52
N MET A 41 -9.67 0.42 14.66
CA MET A 41 -8.53 1.32 14.51
C MET A 41 -9.02 2.77 14.47
N ASN A 42 -8.56 3.60 15.39
CA ASN A 42 -8.83 5.03 15.35
C ASN A 42 -7.89 5.72 14.37
N ILE A 43 -8.25 6.93 13.94
CA ILE A 43 -7.45 7.70 12.98
C ILE A 43 -6.06 7.97 13.54
N GLU A 44 -5.98 8.29 14.82
CA GLU A 44 -4.74 8.63 15.53
C GLU A 44 -3.81 7.42 15.72
N ASP A 45 -4.33 6.21 15.56
CA ASP A 45 -3.59 4.96 15.72
C ASP A 45 -3.12 4.38 14.37
N MET A 46 -3.58 4.91 13.23
CA MET A 46 -3.27 4.38 11.88
C MET A 46 -1.76 4.30 11.61
N GLY A 47 -1.02 5.38 11.84
CA GLY A 47 0.44 5.39 11.72
C GLY A 47 1.11 4.33 12.60
N ARG A 48 0.69 4.21 13.87
CA ARG A 48 1.27 3.24 14.81
C ARG A 48 0.98 1.79 14.40
N GLU A 49 -0.18 1.56 13.80
CA GLU A 49 -0.58 0.26 13.28
C GLU A 49 0.23 -0.14 12.04
N LEU A 50 0.57 0.83 11.18
CA LEU A 50 1.51 0.65 10.08
C LEU A 50 2.93 0.35 10.58
N ASP A 51 3.41 1.06 11.59
CA ASP A 51 4.74 0.81 12.18
C ASP A 51 4.82 -0.64 12.73
N GLY A 52 3.77 -1.09 13.44
CA GLY A 52 3.68 -2.47 13.94
C GLY A 52 3.61 -3.53 12.83
N LEU A 53 3.04 -3.19 11.66
CA LEU A 53 3.09 -4.07 10.49
C LEU A 53 4.54 -4.21 9.98
N ILE A 54 5.25 -3.10 9.82
CA ILE A 54 6.62 -3.08 9.32
C ILE A 54 7.52 -3.94 10.21
N GLU A 55 7.44 -3.74 11.52
CA GLU A 55 8.17 -4.53 12.51
C GLU A 55 7.86 -6.03 12.37
N LYS A 56 6.58 -6.38 12.21
CA LYS A 56 6.14 -7.78 12.06
C LYS A 56 6.68 -8.42 10.78
N LEU A 57 6.75 -7.65 9.69
CA LEU A 57 7.27 -8.13 8.42
C LEU A 57 8.81 -8.19 8.39
N GLY A 58 9.49 -7.55 9.36
CA GLY A 58 10.93 -7.36 9.32
C GLY A 58 11.37 -6.53 8.12
N ALA A 59 10.51 -5.61 7.67
CA ALA A 59 10.78 -4.73 6.55
C ALA A 59 11.47 -3.44 7.01
N GLU A 60 12.20 -2.80 6.11
CA GLU A 60 12.78 -1.48 6.31
C GLU A 60 11.83 -0.42 5.74
N GLU A 61 11.53 0.63 6.52
CA GLU A 61 10.78 1.78 6.04
C GLU A 61 11.68 2.68 5.19
N LEU A 62 11.16 3.16 4.06
CA LEU A 62 11.83 4.10 3.18
C LEU A 62 11.10 5.44 3.20
N GLU A 63 11.87 6.53 3.29
CA GLU A 63 11.33 7.86 3.02
C GLU A 63 11.03 8.01 1.52
N LEU A 64 9.82 8.49 1.17
CA LEU A 64 9.42 8.63 -0.24
C LEU A 64 10.38 9.47 -1.08
N ILE A 65 11.01 10.49 -0.47
CA ILE A 65 11.90 11.44 -1.15
C ILE A 65 13.37 10.99 -1.15
N SER A 66 13.68 9.84 -0.54
CA SER A 66 15.03 9.27 -0.61
C SER A 66 15.30 8.73 -2.02
N GLU A 67 16.57 8.48 -2.33
CA GLU A 67 16.97 7.88 -3.60
C GLU A 67 16.37 6.47 -3.75
N GLU A 68 16.44 5.67 -2.68
CA GLU A 68 15.89 4.33 -2.60
C GLU A 68 14.36 4.32 -2.69
N GLY A 69 13.70 5.24 -1.98
CA GLY A 69 12.24 5.38 -2.03
C GLY A 69 11.76 5.77 -3.42
N THR A 70 12.44 6.74 -4.05
CA THR A 70 12.16 7.17 -5.42
C THR A 70 12.35 6.04 -6.43
N ALA A 71 13.45 5.29 -6.31
CA ALA A 71 13.73 4.14 -7.16
C ALA A 71 12.66 3.06 -7.03
N LEU A 72 12.24 2.73 -5.80
CA LEU A 72 11.22 1.72 -5.55
C LEU A 72 9.86 2.11 -6.14
N ILE A 73 9.44 3.36 -5.97
CA ILE A 73 8.20 3.88 -6.58
C ILE A 73 8.29 3.79 -8.11
N GLY A 74 9.45 4.13 -8.68
CA GLY A 74 9.69 4.00 -10.12
C GLY A 74 9.45 2.58 -10.62
N VAL A 75 10.05 1.58 -9.96
CA VAL A 75 9.86 0.15 -10.29
C VAL A 75 8.39 -0.26 -10.19
N MET A 76 7.70 0.12 -9.10
CA MET A 76 6.28 -0.18 -8.93
C MET A 76 5.41 0.43 -10.03
N ASP A 77 5.64 1.70 -10.38
CA ASP A 77 4.89 2.41 -11.42
C ASP A 77 5.14 1.80 -12.81
N GLU A 78 6.38 1.45 -13.14
CA GLU A 78 6.72 0.74 -14.38
C GLU A 78 6.01 -0.62 -14.48
N GLN A 79 6.00 -1.39 -13.40
CA GLN A 79 5.31 -2.68 -13.34
C GLN A 79 3.78 -2.53 -13.45
N ILE A 80 3.19 -1.46 -12.91
CA ILE A 80 1.76 -1.16 -13.12
C ILE A 80 1.50 -0.86 -14.60
N ARG A 81 2.32 0.00 -15.21
CA ARG A 81 2.18 0.44 -16.61
C ARG A 81 2.39 -0.68 -17.62
N SER A 82 3.16 -1.70 -17.28
CA SER A 82 3.28 -2.90 -18.12
C SER A 82 1.99 -3.73 -18.15
N CYS A 83 1.11 -3.54 -17.16
CA CYS A 83 -0.15 -4.25 -17.00
C CYS A 83 -1.38 -3.44 -17.43
N VAL A 84 -1.30 -2.10 -17.38
CA VAL A 84 -2.42 -1.19 -17.72
C VAL A 84 -1.97 -0.02 -18.59
N GLU A 85 -2.80 0.37 -19.56
CA GLU A 85 -2.54 1.55 -20.37
C GLU A 85 -2.71 2.83 -19.53
N VAL A 86 -1.59 3.49 -19.23
CA VAL A 86 -1.56 4.76 -18.50
C VAL A 86 -1.07 5.86 -19.44
N GLY A 87 -1.93 6.85 -19.73
CA GLY A 87 -1.67 7.93 -20.69
C GLY A 87 -0.81 9.10 -20.19
N THR A 88 -0.05 8.93 -19.11
CA THR A 88 0.78 9.99 -18.47
C THR A 88 2.19 9.46 -18.20
N GLU A 89 3.19 10.28 -17.87
CA GLU A 89 4.53 9.81 -17.43
C GLU A 89 4.53 9.33 -15.97
N THR A 90 5.56 8.58 -15.56
CA THR A 90 5.81 8.15 -14.17
C THR A 90 5.88 9.37 -13.25
N ASP A 91 5.06 9.37 -12.21
CA ASP A 91 4.88 10.54 -11.35
C ASP A 91 4.89 10.15 -9.88
N ILE A 92 6.01 10.42 -9.22
CA ILE A 92 6.23 10.22 -7.78
C ILE A 92 5.24 11.08 -6.95
N GLY A 93 4.83 12.23 -7.48
CA GLY A 93 3.80 13.08 -6.88
C GLY A 93 2.40 12.47 -6.96
N GLY A 94 2.20 11.37 -7.69
CA GLY A 94 0.95 10.64 -7.77
C GLY A 94 0.45 10.17 -6.40
N ILE A 95 1.35 9.72 -5.51
CA ILE A 95 1.01 9.30 -4.14
C ILE A 95 0.51 10.49 -3.33
N HIS A 96 1.19 11.64 -3.42
CA HIS A 96 0.77 12.86 -2.72
C HIS A 96 -0.61 13.34 -3.19
N ARG A 97 -0.86 13.36 -4.50
CA ARG A 97 -2.17 13.74 -5.04
C ARG A 97 -3.27 12.75 -4.69
N LEU A 98 -2.97 11.45 -4.64
CA LEU A 98 -3.92 10.44 -4.18
C LEU A 98 -4.30 10.68 -2.71
N LYS A 99 -3.31 10.97 -1.87
CA LYS A 99 -3.54 11.34 -0.46
C LYS A 99 -4.41 12.60 -0.36
N GLU A 100 -4.04 13.68 -1.04
CA GLU A 100 -4.81 14.93 -1.04
C GLU A 100 -6.26 14.72 -1.50
N ALA A 101 -6.46 13.97 -2.60
CA ALA A 101 -7.80 13.68 -3.12
C ALA A 101 -8.67 12.89 -2.12
N LEU A 102 -8.09 11.91 -1.43
CA LEU A 102 -8.79 11.16 -0.39
C LEU A 102 -9.09 12.05 0.83
N GLU A 103 -8.16 12.93 1.21
CA GLU A 103 -8.34 13.86 2.32
C GLU A 103 -9.42 14.91 2.04
N ASP A 104 -9.51 15.39 0.79
CA ASP A 104 -10.58 16.25 0.30
C ASP A 104 -11.96 15.57 0.33
N MET A 105 -11.98 14.24 0.18
CA MET A 105 -13.17 13.40 0.33
C MET A 105 -13.51 13.06 1.80
N ASN A 106 -12.91 13.77 2.76
CA ASN A 106 -13.11 13.58 4.20
C ASN A 106 -12.55 12.26 4.75
N PHE A 107 -11.49 11.73 4.14
CA PHE A 107 -10.70 10.64 4.72
C PHE A 107 -9.47 11.14 5.46
N SER A 108 -9.02 10.38 6.45
CA SER A 108 -7.64 10.45 6.95
C SER A 108 -6.84 9.34 6.28
N VAL A 109 -5.62 9.64 5.84
CA VAL A 109 -4.79 8.75 5.06
C VAL A 109 -3.39 8.68 5.64
N ASP A 110 -2.97 7.46 6.00
CA ASP A 110 -1.58 7.14 6.35
C ASP A 110 -1.08 6.04 5.42
N TYR A 111 0.22 6.09 5.14
CA TYR A 111 0.87 5.07 4.32
C TYR A 111 2.29 4.83 4.80
N ARG A 112 2.84 3.71 4.35
CA ARG A 112 4.27 3.39 4.45
C ARG A 112 4.77 2.81 3.14
N LEU A 113 5.94 3.28 2.73
CA LEU A 113 6.75 2.63 1.71
C LEU A 113 7.81 1.81 2.44
N CYS A 114 7.91 0.53 2.13
CA CYS A 114 8.82 -0.37 2.82
C CYS A 114 9.44 -1.34 1.82
N MET A 115 10.56 -1.92 2.24
CA MET A 115 11.27 -2.88 1.44
C MET A 115 11.78 -4.03 2.30
N THR A 116 11.76 -5.21 1.72
CA THR A 116 12.49 -6.40 2.20
C THR A 116 13.57 -6.72 1.16
N GLU A 117 14.41 -7.73 1.38
CA GLU A 117 15.54 -8.05 0.48
C GLU A 117 15.15 -8.11 -1.00
N ASP A 118 13.95 -8.62 -1.31
CA ASP A 118 13.51 -8.89 -2.68
C ASP A 118 12.05 -8.49 -2.92
N THR A 119 11.45 -7.65 -2.07
CA THR A 119 10.07 -7.18 -2.26
C THR A 119 9.87 -5.75 -1.78
N GLY A 120 9.28 -4.95 -2.66
CA GLY A 120 8.74 -3.62 -2.38
C GLY A 120 7.31 -3.69 -1.86
N LEU A 121 7.00 -2.87 -0.86
CA LEU A 121 5.69 -2.78 -0.25
C LEU A 121 5.24 -1.32 -0.16
N PHE A 122 4.03 -1.04 -0.63
CA PHE A 122 3.36 0.22 -0.37
C PHE A 122 2.00 -0.07 0.26
N VAL A 123 1.84 0.29 1.54
CA VAL A 123 0.64 0.00 2.32
C VAL A 123 -0.05 1.30 2.67
N VAL A 124 -1.31 1.42 2.30
CA VAL A 124 -2.14 2.60 2.53
C VAL A 124 -3.32 2.23 3.40
N LEU A 125 -3.53 3.00 4.46
CA LEU A 125 -4.72 3.00 5.28
C LEU A 125 -5.49 4.29 5.02
N TYR A 126 -6.80 4.18 4.79
CA TYR A 126 -7.66 5.36 4.75
C TYR A 126 -8.98 5.11 5.44
N ARG A 127 -9.39 6.06 6.29
CA ARG A 127 -10.57 5.98 7.15
C ARG A 127 -11.37 7.27 7.09
N ASP A 128 -12.69 7.15 7.03
CA ASP A 128 -13.58 8.32 7.05
C ASP A 128 -13.42 9.10 8.37
N ARG A 129 -13.24 10.42 8.27
CA ARG A 129 -13.00 11.32 9.42
C ARG A 129 -14.17 11.40 10.39
N SER A 130 -15.37 10.98 9.99
CA SER A 130 -16.52 10.86 10.90
C SER A 130 -16.30 9.81 12.00
N GLY A 131 -15.32 8.91 11.84
CA GLY A 131 -15.01 7.84 12.79
C GLY A 131 -16.00 6.67 12.78
N VAL A 132 -17.15 6.81 12.10
CA VAL A 132 -18.21 5.80 11.99
C VAL A 132 -18.01 4.90 10.75
N GLY A 133 -17.30 5.40 9.74
CA GLY A 133 -17.07 4.71 8.47
C GLY A 133 -16.00 3.60 8.53
N PRO A 134 -15.96 2.73 7.51
CA PRO A 134 -14.96 1.67 7.42
C PRO A 134 -13.54 2.21 7.28
N CYS A 135 -12.57 1.48 7.82
CA CYS A 135 -11.16 1.65 7.50
C CYS A 135 -10.83 0.73 6.32
N PHE A 136 -10.20 1.27 5.31
CA PHE A 136 -9.77 0.50 4.15
C PHE A 136 -8.27 0.30 4.17
N VAL A 137 -7.85 -0.82 3.61
CA VAL A 137 -6.46 -1.20 3.41
C VAL A 137 -6.25 -1.41 1.93
N GLU A 138 -5.22 -0.77 1.39
CA GLU A 138 -4.72 -1.02 0.05
C GLU A 138 -3.23 -1.36 0.13
N VAL A 139 -2.84 -2.42 -0.56
CA VAL A 139 -1.48 -2.95 -0.52
C VAL A 139 -1.00 -3.12 -1.95
N VAL A 140 0.15 -2.55 -2.25
CA VAL A 140 0.95 -2.85 -3.45
C VAL A 140 2.13 -3.69 -3.01
N VAL A 141 2.28 -4.87 -3.60
CA VAL A 141 3.41 -5.78 -3.39
C VAL A 141 4.11 -5.96 -4.73
N SER A 142 5.38 -5.59 -4.79
CA SER A 142 6.21 -5.60 -5.99
C SER A 142 7.40 -6.53 -5.80
N ASP A 143 7.60 -7.45 -6.74
CA ASP A 143 8.81 -8.25 -6.83
C ASP A 143 9.91 -7.35 -7.41
N ILE A 144 10.98 -7.18 -6.64
CA ILE A 144 12.14 -6.36 -7.03
C ILE A 144 13.41 -7.21 -7.14
N SER A 145 13.26 -8.54 -7.12
CA SER A 145 14.35 -9.46 -7.42
C SER A 145 14.78 -9.29 -8.88
N ASP A 146 16.05 -9.02 -9.12
CA ASP A 146 16.70 -9.04 -10.45
C ASP A 146 16.52 -10.39 -11.18
#